data_AF-A0A851P0G4-F1
#
_entry.id   AF-A0A851P0G4-F1
#
_cell.length_a   1.000
_cell.length_b   1.000
_cell.length_c   1.000
_cell.angle_alpha   90.00
_cell.angle_beta   90.00
_cell.angle_gamma   90.00
#
_symmetry.space_group_name_H-M   'P 1'
#
loop_
_entity.id
_entity.type
_entity.pdbx_description
1 polymer ?
#
loop_
_entity_poly.entity_id
_entity_poly.type
_entity_poly.pdbx_seq_one_letter_code
_entity_poly.pdbx_strand_id
1 'polypeptide(L)' 'PHPARPGEEEEEEGAAAQRSSIPMDPEHVELVKRTMAGVKLPTLGIPPWASQISDEQWQAVVQRALQA' A
#
# COMPACT_ATOMS: atom_id res chain seq x y z
N PRO A 1 -23.36 22.90 31.12
CA PRO A 1 -22.19 23.73 31.45
C PRO A 1 -20.92 22.85 31.57
N HIS A 2 -19.99 23.05 30.63
CA HIS A 2 -18.65 22.49 30.70
C HIS A 2 -17.77 23.38 31.60
N PRO A 3 -16.81 22.81 32.33
CA PRO A 3 -15.55 23.48 32.60
C PRO A 3 -14.42 22.82 31.79
N ALA A 4 -13.53 23.63 31.23
CA ALA A 4 -12.43 23.23 30.35
C ALA A 4 -11.10 23.00 31.11
N ARG A 5 -10.49 21.84 30.84
CA ARG A 5 -9.06 21.46 30.58
C ARG A 5 -7.88 22.25 31.21
N PRO A 6 -6.82 21.56 31.68
CA PRO A 6 -5.59 21.46 30.85
C PRO A 6 -4.73 20.18 31.06
N GLY A 7 -4.13 19.67 29.97
CA GLY A 7 -3.25 18.46 29.92
C GLY A 7 -4.06 17.16 29.79
N GLU A 8 -3.84 16.23 28.87
CA GLU A 8 -2.67 15.98 28.03
C GLU A 8 -2.86 16.43 26.57
N GLU A 9 -1.90 17.24 26.15
CA GLU A 9 -1.39 17.28 24.79
C GLU A 9 -0.47 16.05 24.62
N GLU A 10 -1.06 14.87 24.42
CA GLU A 10 -0.34 13.77 23.81
C GLU A 10 -0.31 14.06 22.31
N GLU A 11 0.69 14.86 21.93
CA GLU A 11 1.35 14.75 20.64
C GLU A 11 1.78 13.28 20.49
N GLU A 12 0.87 12.42 20.02
CA GLU A 12 1.27 11.14 19.46
C GLU A 12 1.97 11.48 18.16
N GLU A 13 3.29 11.71 18.32
CA GLU A 13 4.35 11.59 17.34
C GLU A 13 3.81 10.85 16.13
N GLY A 14 3.57 11.59 15.04
CA GLY A 14 3.33 10.97 13.75
C GLY A 14 4.55 10.11 13.49
N ALA A 15 4.42 8.80 13.72
CA ALA A 15 5.46 7.83 13.49
C ALA A 15 5.91 8.08 12.07
N ALA A 16 7.06 8.74 11.93
CA ALA A 16 7.71 8.91 10.65
C ALA A 16 8.13 7.49 10.30
N ALA A 17 7.21 6.77 9.64
CA ALA A 17 7.43 5.42 9.18
C ALA A 17 8.66 5.54 8.29
N GLN A 18 9.80 5.15 8.86
CA GLN A 18 11.05 5.15 8.13
C GLN A 18 10.76 4.32 6.89
N ARG A 19 10.83 4.96 5.72
CA ARG A 19 10.72 4.27 4.44
C ARG A 19 11.97 3.42 4.27
N SER A 20 12.11 2.38 5.09
CA SER A 20 13.04 1.30 4.88
C SER A 20 12.48 0.52 3.69
N SER A 21 12.91 0.89 2.49
CA SER A 21 12.72 0.05 1.33
C SER A 21 13.44 -1.27 1.61
N ILE A 22 12.69 -2.30 1.97
CA ILE A 22 13.24 -3.64 2.10
C ILE A 22 13.69 -4.05 0.69
N PRO A 23 14.98 -4.38 0.48
CA PRO A 23 15.46 -4.77 -0.83
C PRO A 23 14.70 -6.01 -1.30
N MET A 24 13.97 -5.87 -2.41
CA MET A 24 13.18 -6.96 -2.99
C MET A 24 14.07 -7.71 -3.99
N ASP A 25 14.80 -8.72 -3.50
CA ASP A 25 15.63 -9.59 -4.34
C ASP A 25 14.76 -10.39 -5.34
N PRO A 26 15.23 -10.69 -6.56
CA PRO A 26 14.50 -11.53 -7.51
C PRO A 26 13.95 -12.84 -6.92
N GLU A 27 14.70 -13.53 -6.06
CA GLU A 27 14.20 -14.76 -5.40
C GLU A 27 13.00 -14.45 -4.47
N HIS A 28 13.05 -13.31 -3.79
CA HIS A 28 11.99 -12.84 -2.90
C HIS A 28 10.73 -12.45 -3.69
N VAL A 29 10.88 -11.81 -4.86
CA VAL A 29 9.77 -11.49 -5.77
C VAL A 29 9.06 -12.77 -6.23
N GLU A 30 9.81 -13.78 -6.64
CA GLU A 30 9.24 -15.05 -7.10
C GLU A 30 8.48 -15.78 -5.99
N LEU A 31 9.02 -15.77 -4.77
CA LEU A 31 8.34 -16.30 -3.59
C LEU A 31 7.01 -15.59 -3.31
N VAL A 32 7.00 -14.25 -3.35
CA VAL A 32 5.78 -13.45 -3.17
C VAL A 32 4.78 -13.76 -4.28
N LYS A 33 5.20 -13.78 -5.54
CA LYS A 33 4.32 -14.10 -6.69
C LYS A 33 3.70 -15.49 -6.55
N ARG A 34 4.51 -16.50 -6.21
CA ARG A 34 4.03 -17.88 -6.01
C ARG A 34 3.01 -17.96 -4.88
N THR A 35 3.28 -17.28 -3.77
CA THR A 35 2.39 -17.29 -2.59
C THR A 35 1.08 -16.55 -2.91
N MET A 36 1.18 -15.37 -3.51
CA MET A 36 0.05 -14.52 -3.89
C MET A 36 -0.85 -15.16 -4.96
N ALA A 37 -0.31 -15.99 -5.85
CA ALA A 37 -1.11 -16.76 -6.81
C ALA A 37 -2.09 -17.74 -6.13
N GLY A 38 -1.82 -18.18 -4.90
CA GLY A 38 -2.72 -19.01 -4.10
C GLY A 38 -3.76 -18.21 -3.30
N VAL A 39 -3.62 -16.88 -3.23
CA VAL A 39 -4.54 -16.01 -2.48
C VAL A 39 -5.74 -15.67 -3.36
N LYS A 40 -6.93 -16.08 -2.91
CA LYS A 40 -8.18 -15.64 -3.54
C LYS A 40 -8.52 -14.23 -3.07
N LEU A 41 -8.47 -13.27 -3.97
CA LEU A 41 -8.91 -11.91 -3.68
C LEU A 41 -10.43 -11.93 -3.38
N PRO A 42 -10.88 -11.28 -2.29
CA PRO A 42 -12.30 -11.19 -1.98
C PRO A 42 -13.00 -10.36 -3.05
N THR A 43 -13.99 -10.96 -3.72
CA THR A 43 -14.72 -10.36 -4.84
C THR A 43 -15.47 -9.08 -4.47
N LEU A 44 -15.81 -8.91 -3.18
CA LEU A 44 -16.53 -7.75 -2.64
C LEU A 44 -15.65 -6.50 -2.43
N GLY A 45 -14.34 -6.58 -2.68
CA GLY A 45 -13.39 -5.51 -2.37
C GLY A 45 -12.70 -4.88 -3.58
N ILE A 46 -13.13 -5.17 -4.83
CA ILE A 46 -12.49 -4.58 -6.00
C ILE A 46 -12.87 -3.10 -6.09
N PRO A 47 -11.91 -2.17 -6.01
CA PRO A 47 -12.22 -0.75 -6.08
C PRO A 47 -12.61 -0.34 -7.51
N PRO A 48 -13.46 0.69 -7.69
CA PRO A 48 -13.99 1.08 -9.00
C PRO A 48 -12.91 1.42 -10.03
N TRP A 49 -11.77 1.94 -9.60
CA TRP A 49 -10.66 2.27 -10.51
C TRP A 49 -10.04 1.02 -11.14
N ALA A 50 -9.99 -0.11 -10.41
CA ALA A 50 -9.39 -1.35 -10.89
C ALA A 50 -10.23 -1.99 -12.01
N SER A 51 -11.52 -1.68 -12.07
CA SER A 51 -12.40 -2.09 -13.16
C SER A 51 -12.38 -1.14 -14.36
N GLN A 52 -11.85 0.08 -14.20
CA GLN A 52 -11.84 1.11 -15.24
C GLN A 52 -10.51 1.20 -15.99
N ILE A 53 -9.42 0.70 -15.40
CA ILE A 53 -8.10 0.68 -16.01
C ILE A 53 -7.91 -0.62 -16.78
N SER A 54 -7.44 -0.54 -18.03
CA SER A 54 -7.05 -1.75 -18.76
C SER A 54 -5.71 -2.30 -18.25
N ASP A 55 -5.45 -3.59 -18.48
CA ASP A 55 -4.16 -4.20 -18.14
C ASP A 55 -2.99 -3.46 -18.79
N GLU A 56 -3.13 -3.01 -20.03
CA GLU A 56 -2.13 -2.24 -20.77
C GLU A 56 -1.86 -0.88 -20.12
N GLN A 57 -2.92 -0.18 -19.71
CA GLN A 57 -2.81 1.10 -19.01
C GLN A 57 -2.14 0.93 -17.64
N TRP A 58 -2.50 -0.13 -16.91
CA TRP A 58 -1.88 -0.43 -15.61
C TRP A 58 -0.38 -0.77 -15.77
N GLN A 59 -0.03 -1.61 -16.74
CA GLN A 59 1.37 -1.93 -17.04
C GLN A 59 2.18 -0.67 -17.35
N ALA A 60 1.63 0.28 -18.11
CA ALA A 60 2.28 1.54 -18.40
C ALA A 60 2.51 2.40 -17.14
N VAL A 61 1.54 2.46 -16.21
CA VAL A 61 1.69 3.15 -14.93
C VAL A 61 2.81 2.53 -14.08
N VAL A 62 2.86 1.20 -13.99
CA VAL A 62 3.90 0.48 -13.25
C VAL A 62 5.27 0.72 -13.86
N GLN A 63 5.41 0.61 -15.19
CA GLN A 63 6.68 0.86 -15.87
C GLN A 63 7.17 2.29 -15.66
N ARG A 64 6.27 3.27 -15.67
CA ARG A 64 6.61 4.67 -15.38
C ARG A 64 7.10 4.85 -13.93
N ALA A 65 6.44 4.20 -12.97
CA ALA A 65 6.81 4.28 -11.56
C ALA A 65 8.16 3.62 -11.25
N LEU A 66 8.54 2.57 -11.99
CA LEU A 66 9.84 1.90 -11.86
C LEU A 66 11.00 2.67 -12.51
N GLN A 67 10.70 3.59 -13.44
CA GLN A 67 11.68 4.44 -14.12
C GLN A 67 11.92 5.79 -13.43
N ALA A 68 11.18 6.08 -12.35
CA ALA A 68 11.20 7.37 -11.64
C ALA A 68 12.13 7.35 -10.42
#